data_AF-A0A962MGT4-F1
#
_entry.id   AF-A0A962MGT4-F1
#
_cell.length_a   1.000
_cell.length_b   1.000
_cell.length_c   1.000
_cell.angle_alpha   90.00
_cell.angle_beta   90.00
_cell.angle_gamma   90.00
#
_symmetry.space_group_name_H-M   'P 1'
#
loop_
_entity.id
_entity.type
_entity.pdbx_description
1 polymer ?
#
loop_
_entity_poly.entity_id
_entity_poly.type
_entity_poly.pdbx_seq_one_letter_code
_entity_poly.pdbx_strand_id
1 'polypeptide(L)'
;MTTDTLAQRFAQGQVFLAEQGLNLLAVFDCASEPLCDLQNKLNDKRLEAAAIAGNRLILIGNAGPAFWRALQANANTGSDPVDNYSHQLAKRFVEEYLYASA
;
A
#
# COMPACT_ATOMS: atom_id res chain seq x y z
N MET A 1 -16.92 -16.06 -16.99
CA MET A 1 -15.84 -15.60 -16.09
C MET A 1 -15.36 -14.27 -16.63
N THR A 2 -15.76 -13.16 -16.02
CA THR A 2 -15.20 -11.84 -16.34
C THR A 2 -13.78 -11.80 -15.77
N THR A 3 -12.79 -11.64 -16.63
CA THR A 3 -11.41 -11.42 -16.20
C THR A 3 -11.36 -9.99 -15.66
N ASP A 4 -11.46 -9.84 -14.34
CA ASP A 4 -11.34 -8.53 -13.72
C ASP A 4 -9.97 -7.94 -14.06
N THR A 5 -9.98 -6.77 -14.69
CA THR A 5 -8.75 -6.08 -15.09
C THR A 5 -7.95 -5.69 -13.84
N LEU A 6 -6.62 -5.53 -13.99
CA LEU A 6 -5.79 -5.02 -12.90
C LEU A 6 -6.30 -3.68 -12.36
N ALA A 7 -6.82 -2.81 -13.23
CA ALA A 7 -7.38 -1.52 -12.84
C ALA A 7 -8.63 -1.68 -11.94
N GLN A 8 -9.51 -2.63 -12.24
CA GLN A 8 -10.69 -2.90 -11.43
C GLN A 8 -10.31 -3.47 -10.05
N ARG A 9 -9.37 -4.43 -10.01
CA ARG A 9 -8.89 -5.01 -8.76
C ARG A 9 -8.17 -3.96 -7.91
N PHE A 10 -7.35 -3.12 -8.53
CA PHE A 10 -6.72 -1.98 -7.84
C PHE A 10 -7.76 -1.04 -7.21
N ALA A 11 -8.80 -0.67 -7.97
CA ALA A 11 -9.87 0.18 -7.45
C ALA A 11 -10.64 -0.47 -6.29
N GLN A 12 -10.91 -1.77 -6.36
CA GLN A 12 -11.52 -2.53 -5.25
C GLN A 12 -10.61 -2.54 -4.02
N GLY A 13 -9.30 -2.70 -4.20
CA GLY A 13 -8.33 -2.65 -3.13
C GLY A 13 -8.23 -1.27 -2.46
N GLN A 14 -8.38 -0.19 -3.24
CA GLN A 14 -8.47 1.17 -2.69
C GLN A 14 -9.69 1.34 -1.79
N VAL A 15 -10.85 0.83 -2.20
CA VAL A 15 -12.07 0.85 -1.38
C VAL A 15 -11.87 0.04 -0.10
N PHE A 16 -11.32 -1.18 -0.20
CA PHE A 16 -10.99 -2.02 0.94
C PHE A 16 -10.10 -1.29 1.96
N LEU A 17 -9.00 -0.67 1.53
CA LEU A 17 -8.11 0.07 2.43
C LEU A 17 -8.82 1.25 3.09
N ALA A 18 -9.63 2.00 2.33
CA ALA A 18 -10.36 3.15 2.85
C ALA A 18 -11.39 2.75 3.92
N GLU A 19 -12.11 1.63 3.74
CA GLU A 19 -13.05 1.08 4.71
C GLU A 19 -12.37 0.66 6.02
N GLN A 20 -11.09 0.26 5.94
CA GLN A 20 -10.26 -0.06 7.11
C GLN A 20 -9.52 1.16 7.68
N GLY A 21 -9.79 2.36 7.16
CA GLY A 21 -9.20 3.62 7.62
C GLY A 21 -7.80 3.93 7.09
N LEU A 22 -7.25 3.09 6.20
CA LEU A 22 -6.08 3.40 5.38
C LEU A 22 -6.52 4.16 4.11
N ASN A 23 -7.06 5.36 4.34
CA ASN A 23 -7.78 6.16 3.34
C ASN A 23 -6.89 7.14 2.54
N LEU A 24 -5.58 7.09 2.70
CA LEU A 24 -4.63 7.79 1.84
C LEU A 24 -3.88 6.77 0.99
N LEU A 25 -3.94 6.94 -0.33
CA LEU A 25 -3.18 6.11 -1.26
C LEU A 25 -2.61 6.97 -2.40
N ALA A 26 -1.33 6.79 -2.68
CA ALA A 26 -0.64 7.41 -3.80
C ALA A 26 0.23 6.39 -4.52
N VAL A 27 0.37 6.56 -5.84
CA VAL A 27 1.22 5.71 -6.68
C VAL A 27 2.22 6.60 -7.38
N PHE A 28 3.50 6.30 -7.20
CA PHE A 28 4.61 7.03 -7.78
C PHE A 28 5.36 6.12 -8.76
N ASP A 29 5.83 6.70 -9.86
CA ASP A 29 6.81 6.04 -10.71
C ASP A 29 8.17 6.14 -10.01
N CYS A 30 8.86 5.02 -9.80
CA CYS A 30 10.19 5.04 -9.17
C CYS A 30 11.23 5.81 -9.99
N ALA A 31 11.04 5.98 -11.29
CA ALA A 31 11.90 6.78 -12.15
C ALA A 31 11.52 8.27 -12.18
N SER A 32 10.46 8.68 -11.47
CA SER A 32 10.03 10.08 -11.41
C SER A 32 10.67 10.85 -10.26
N GLU A 33 10.88 12.16 -10.47
CA GLU A 33 11.05 13.08 -9.35
C GLU A 33 9.72 13.15 -8.57
N PRO A 34 9.71 12.98 -7.24
CA PRO A 34 10.81 13.20 -6.28
C PRO A 34 11.56 11.92 -5.82
N LEU A 35 11.27 10.74 -6.37
CA LEU A 35 11.84 9.49 -5.89
C LEU A 35 13.32 9.33 -6.29
N CYS A 36 13.72 9.86 -7.44
CA CYS A 36 15.13 9.93 -7.85
C CYS A 36 15.96 10.78 -6.87
N ASP A 37 15.49 11.97 -6.51
CA ASP A 37 16.09 12.79 -5.45
C ASP A 37 16.19 12.06 -4.10
N LEU A 38 15.13 11.34 -3.71
CA LEU A 38 15.12 10.56 -2.47
C LEU A 38 16.12 9.40 -2.51
N GLN A 39 16.20 8.69 -3.63
CA GLN A 39 17.19 7.63 -3.85
C GLN A 39 18.61 8.15 -3.65
N ASN A 40 18.93 9.30 -4.26
CA ASN A 40 20.25 9.92 -4.14
C ASN A 40 20.58 10.32 -2.69
N LYS A 41 19.59 10.82 -1.93
CA LYS A 41 19.76 11.21 -0.53
C LYS A 41 19.89 10.01 0.41
N LEU A 42 19.14 8.94 0.17
CA LEU A 42 19.14 7.74 1.02
C LEU A 42 20.25 6.75 0.65
N ASN A 43 20.83 6.86 -0.55
CA ASN A 43 21.76 5.89 -1.11
C ASN A 43 21.18 4.45 -1.08
N ASP A 44 19.87 4.32 -1.33
CA ASP A 44 19.17 3.03 -1.28
C ASP A 44 19.18 2.34 -2.65
N LYS A 45 20.05 1.34 -2.78
CA LYS A 45 20.20 0.53 -4.02
C LYS A 45 18.93 -0.20 -4.43
N ARG A 46 17.96 -0.40 -3.54
CA ARG A 46 16.68 -1.04 -3.87
C ARG A 46 15.76 -0.09 -4.63
N LEU A 47 15.75 1.20 -4.27
CA LEU A 47 15.02 2.22 -5.00
C LEU A 47 15.62 2.42 -6.40
N GLU A 48 16.94 2.41 -6.50
CA GLU A 48 17.65 2.43 -7.79
C GLU A 48 17.24 1.26 -8.69
N ALA A 49 17.32 0.04 -8.17
CA ALA A 49 16.91 -1.15 -8.92
C ALA A 49 15.43 -1.10 -9.33
N ALA A 50 14.55 -0.57 -8.45
CA ALA A 50 13.13 -0.41 -8.74
C ALA A 50 12.89 0.62 -9.86
N ALA A 51 13.61 1.74 -9.87
CA ALA A 51 13.54 2.74 -10.93
C ALA A 51 13.99 2.16 -12.28
N ILE A 52 15.11 1.45 -12.31
CA ILE A 52 15.64 0.78 -13.52
C ILE A 52 14.64 -0.26 -14.07
N ALA A 53 13.98 -1.00 -13.19
CA ALA A 53 12.99 -2.02 -13.57
C ALA A 53 11.64 -1.44 -14.02
N GLY A 54 11.44 -0.11 -13.94
CA GLY A 54 10.16 0.52 -14.22
C GLY A 54 9.07 0.20 -13.20
N ASN A 55 9.46 -0.09 -11.95
CA ASN A 55 8.53 -0.38 -10.87
C ASN A 55 7.84 0.89 -10.39
N ARG A 56 6.70 0.70 -9.70
CA ARG A 56 5.98 1.78 -9.03
C ARG A 56 6.05 1.60 -7.52
N LEU A 57 6.11 2.72 -6.80
CA LEU A 57 5.98 2.78 -5.34
C LEU A 57 4.53 3.11 -4.99
N ILE A 58 3.91 2.30 -4.13
CA ILE A 58 2.59 2.57 -3.56
C ILE A 58 2.80 3.06 -2.12
N LEU A 59 2.31 4.26 -1.84
CA LEU A 59 2.25 4.82 -0.49
C LEU A 59 0.84 4.63 0.05
N ILE A 60 0.74 4.02 1.23
CA ILE A 60 -0.51 3.81 1.95
C ILE A 60 -0.40 4.53 3.28
N GLY A 61 -1.43 5.28 3.66
CA GLY A 61 -1.49 5.99 4.93
C GLY A 61 -2.92 6.12 5.44
N ASN A 62 -3.02 6.62 6.67
CA ASN A 62 -4.28 6.92 7.32
C ASN A 62 -4.43 8.42 7.57
N ALA A 63 -5.66 8.92 7.52
CA ALA A 63 -6.04 10.26 7.93
C ALA A 63 -7.34 10.24 8.73
N GLY A 64 -7.31 10.90 9.88
CA GLY A 64 -8.49 11.09 10.73
C GLY A 64 -8.85 9.86 11.59
N PRO A 65 -10.07 9.85 12.17
CA PRO A 65 -10.45 8.91 13.22
C PRO A 65 -10.85 7.51 12.72
N ALA A 66 -11.06 7.32 11.42
CA ALA A 66 -11.56 6.06 10.86
C ALA A 66 -10.61 4.89 11.16
N PHE A 67 -9.31 5.10 10.98
CA PHE A 67 -8.27 4.11 11.30
C PHE A 67 -8.33 3.65 12.75
N TRP A 68 -8.41 4.58 13.69
CA TRP A 68 -8.44 4.27 15.12
C TRP A 68 -9.68 3.49 15.52
N ARG A 69 -10.84 3.81 14.94
CA ARG A 69 -12.09 3.06 15.15
C ARG A 69 -11.99 1.64 14.58
N ALA A 70 -11.44 1.51 13.38
CA ALA A 70 -11.25 0.21 12.74
C ALA A 70 -10.25 -0.66 13.51
N LEU A 71 -9.14 -0.07 13.98
CA LEU A 71 -8.16 -0.74 14.84
C LEU A 71 -8.77 -1.22 16.16
N GLN A 72 -9.54 -0.36 16.82
CA GLN A 72 -10.21 -0.70 18.09
C GLN A 72 -11.22 -1.84 17.92
N ALA A 73 -11.97 -1.86 16.80
CA ALA A 73 -12.93 -2.91 16.50
C ALA A 73 -12.29 -4.28 16.20
N ASN A 74 -11.05 -4.29 15.71
CA ASN A 74 -10.32 -5.52 15.34
C ASN A 74 -9.52 -6.15 16.49
N ALA A 75 -9.64 -5.63 17.72
CA ALA A 75 -9.11 -6.24 18.95
C ALA A 75 -7.67 -6.79 18.86
N ASN A 76 -6.75 -6.06 18.20
CA ASN A 76 -5.35 -6.45 18.12
C ASN A 76 -4.68 -6.25 19.49
N THR A 77 -4.45 -7.35 20.23
CA THR A 77 -3.86 -7.35 21.58
C THR A 77 -2.34 -7.59 21.59
N GLY A 78 -1.68 -7.46 20.45
CA GLY A 78 -0.22 -7.58 20.35
C GLY A 78 0.54 -6.38 20.93
N SER A 79 1.86 -6.50 21.02
CA SER A 79 2.77 -5.42 21.48
C SER A 79 2.69 -4.17 20.59
N ASP A 80 2.44 -4.37 19.29
CA ASP A 80 2.49 -3.31 18.28
C ASP A 80 1.19 -3.32 17.44
N PRO A 81 0.05 -2.88 18.01
CA PRO A 81 -1.26 -3.06 17.39
C PRO A 81 -1.41 -2.27 16.08
N VAL A 82 -0.81 -1.09 15.98
CA VAL A 82 -0.82 -0.24 14.77
C VAL A 82 -0.04 -0.90 13.64
N ASP A 83 1.18 -1.36 13.93
CA ASP A 83 2.07 -1.97 12.95
C ASP A 83 1.49 -3.30 12.45
N ASN A 84 0.99 -4.14 13.36
CA ASN A 84 0.37 -5.40 13.00
C ASN A 84 -0.87 -5.21 12.13
N TYR A 85 -1.73 -4.25 12.50
CA TYR A 85 -2.94 -3.97 11.74
C TYR A 85 -2.61 -3.40 10.35
N SER A 86 -1.75 -2.38 10.27
CA SER A 86 -1.37 -1.78 8.99
C SER A 86 -0.62 -2.76 8.08
N HIS A 87 0.27 -3.58 8.64
CA HIS A 87 0.97 -4.64 7.91
C HIS A 87 0.00 -5.67 7.33
N GLN A 88 -0.94 -6.17 8.14
CA GLN A 88 -1.95 -7.15 7.69
C GLN A 88 -2.78 -6.59 6.53
N LEU A 89 -3.23 -5.34 6.62
CA LEU A 89 -4.01 -4.70 5.57
C LEU A 89 -3.19 -4.46 4.30
N ALA A 90 -1.97 -3.96 4.42
CA ALA A 90 -1.09 -3.74 3.27
C ALA A 90 -0.75 -5.06 2.57
N LYS A 91 -0.48 -6.12 3.34
CA LYS A 91 -0.23 -7.46 2.81
C LYS A 91 -1.44 -8.00 2.04
N ARG A 92 -2.64 -7.93 2.63
CA ARG A 92 -3.89 -8.34 1.97
C ARG A 92 -4.17 -7.53 0.71
N PHE A 93 -3.93 -6.22 0.74
CA PHE A 93 -4.06 -5.36 -0.44
C PHE A 93 -3.20 -5.87 -1.60
N VAL A 94 -1.93 -6.19 -1.33
CA VAL A 94 -1.00 -6.71 -2.33
C VAL A 94 -1.42 -8.09 -2.85
N GLU A 95 -1.73 -9.03 -1.94
CA GLU A 95 -2.05 -10.42 -2.27
C GLU A 95 -3.39 -10.57 -3.00
N GLU A 96 -4.42 -9.85 -2.57
CA GLU A 96 -5.79 -10.02 -3.07
C GLU A 96 -6.11 -9.09 -4.27
N TYR A 97 -5.46 -7.93 -4.37
CA TYR A 97 -5.86 -6.88 -5.33
C TYR A 97 -4.77 -6.47 -6.33
N LEU A 98 -3.50 -6.75 -6.08
CA LEU A 98 -2.41 -6.44 -7.01
C LEU A 98 -1.90 -7.65 -7.76
N TYR A 99 -1.73 -8.78 -7.07
CA TYR A 99 -1.35 -10.02 -7.74
C TYR A 99 -2.57 -10.70 -8.37
N ALA A 100 -2.41 -11.19 -9.59
CA ALA A 100 -3.30 -12.25 -10.06
C ALA A 100 -2.85 -13.53 -9.35
N SER A 101 -3.78 -14.24 -8.72
CA SER A 101 -3.60 -15.67 -8.51
C SER A 101 -3.21 -16.26 -9.85
N ALA A 102 -1.95 -16.71 -9.95
CA ALA A 102 -1.43 -17.39 -11.12
C ALA A 102 -2.23 -18.66 -11.41
#